data_AF-A0A2C6ABL0-F1
#
_entry.id   AF-A0A2C6ABL0-F1
#
_cell.length_a   1.000
_cell.length_b   1.000
_cell.length_c   1.000
_cell.angle_alpha   90.00
_cell.angle_beta   90.00
_cell.angle_gamma   90.00
#
_symmetry.space_group_name_H-M   'P 1'
#
loop_
_entity.id
_entity.type
_entity.pdbx_description
1 polymer ?
#
loop_
_entity_poly.entity_id
_entity_poly.type
_entity_poly.pdbx_seq_one_letter_code
_entity_poly.pdbx_strand_id
1 'polypeptide(L)'
;MQTLLRSSLLLAAALSPVAKGEKLLMSKSLNTCQEESGFSASLFDVIYTPENNSARINLDALSTIQGKVVIDLAVSVYGYPVFSTVIDPCKAQKEVKLEGLCPMVPGPIKSPFALTVPADTAKQIPGIAYTIPDLDAKVRVLVNLTSTAESIACVEASISNGKTVDLPGVKAATVAIAGLAQIASVVLGALGHSNAAAHVASNSLSLFGYFQAVAIVGLTGVRLPPIVEAWTMNFQWSMGIIRGVHTQDFLTWYQRSTGGTPAKILSSLSNLSVQVAKRSLETASDVVRSPMVPRTPVPAPAAVTSISSTAGLFRRGNIMTGSGSYVVYGLQRVAFKSKIETTNLFMTGLIFFCSLMAAAAFIVMVSKGICELCAKKKWCGKFSSFRHDWLTILKGSLAKVALVLFPQITIL
;
A
#
# COMPACT_ATOMS: atom_id res chain seq x y z
N MET A 1 -9.73 13.66 40.51
CA MET A 1 -9.22 12.59 39.61
C MET A 1 -9.41 12.92 38.12
N GLN A 2 -10.56 13.45 37.69
CA GLN A 2 -10.79 13.88 36.30
C GLN A 2 -9.92 15.07 35.83
N THR A 3 -9.59 15.99 36.74
CA THR A 3 -8.71 17.14 36.46
C THR A 3 -7.26 16.72 36.24
N LEU A 4 -6.73 15.85 37.10
CA LEU A 4 -5.39 15.27 36.96
C LEU A 4 -5.23 14.46 35.65
N LEU A 5 -6.25 13.69 35.24
CA LEU A 5 -6.19 12.94 33.97
C LEU A 5 -6.16 13.87 32.73
N ARG A 6 -6.88 14.99 32.77
CA ARG A 6 -6.87 16.00 31.69
C ARG A 6 -5.54 16.74 31.61
N SER A 7 -4.94 17.07 32.76
CA SER A 7 -3.62 17.70 32.83
C SER A 7 -2.52 16.79 32.27
N SER A 8 -2.56 15.49 32.57
CA SER A 8 -1.57 14.52 32.07
C SER A 8 -1.68 14.27 30.56
N LEU A 9 -2.90 14.29 29.99
CA LEU A 9 -3.11 14.11 28.55
C LEU A 9 -2.60 15.31 27.73
N LEU A 10 -2.76 16.53 28.27
CA LEU A 10 -2.28 17.77 27.64
C LEU A 10 -0.76 17.88 27.69
N LEU A 11 -0.12 17.42 28.78
CA LEU A 11 1.33 17.45 28.91
C LEU A 11 2.02 16.42 27.99
N ALA A 12 1.41 15.26 27.77
CA ALA A 12 1.92 14.24 26.85
C ALA A 12 1.83 14.67 25.37
N ALA A 13 0.84 15.49 25.00
CA ALA A 13 0.71 16.04 23.65
C ALA A 13 1.72 17.16 23.34
N ALA A 14 2.20 17.88 24.37
CA ALA A 14 3.15 18.98 24.20
C ALA A 14 4.62 18.53 24.04
N LEU A 15 4.93 17.27 24.37
CA LEU A 15 6.30 16.73 24.39
C LEU A 15 6.67 15.90 23.15
N SER A 16 5.82 15.80 22.13
CA SER A 16 6.21 15.11 20.90
C SER A 16 7.21 15.97 20.11
N PRO A 17 8.47 15.51 19.90
CA PRO A 17 9.40 16.25 19.07
C PRO A 17 8.83 16.32 17.65
N VAL A 18 8.60 17.54 17.17
CA VAL A 18 8.30 17.77 15.76
C VAL A 18 9.60 17.52 15.01
N ALA A 19 9.84 16.26 14.65
CA ALA A 19 10.95 15.89 13.78
C ALA A 19 10.72 16.58 12.43
N LYS A 20 11.41 17.70 12.18
CA LYS A 20 11.54 18.28 10.86
C LYS A 20 12.30 17.27 9.99
N GLY A 21 11.56 16.36 9.37
CA GLY A 21 12.13 15.46 8.39
C GLY A 21 12.69 16.28 7.23
N GLU A 22 13.91 15.92 6.80
CA GLU A 22 14.58 16.50 5.65
C GLU A 22 13.66 16.53 4.42
N LYS A 23 13.69 17.64 3.68
CA LYS A 23 12.95 17.73 2.43
C LYS A 23 13.73 16.92 1.40
N LEU A 24 13.07 15.98 0.75
CA LEU A 24 13.68 15.20 -0.32
C LEU A 24 12.61 14.73 -1.29
N LEU A 25 13.02 14.43 -2.51
CA LEU A 25 12.22 13.71 -3.49
C LEU A 25 12.99 12.46 -3.89
N MET A 26 12.34 11.32 -3.81
CA MET A 26 12.94 10.03 -4.11
C MET A 26 12.10 9.23 -5.09
N SER A 27 12.75 8.34 -5.83
CA SER A 27 12.09 7.34 -6.66
C SER A 27 12.87 6.02 -6.60
N LYS A 28 12.16 4.91 -6.35
CA LYS A 28 12.75 3.58 -6.08
C LYS A 28 12.41 2.52 -7.13
N SER A 29 11.64 2.89 -8.15
CA SER A 29 11.13 1.98 -9.15
C SER A 29 10.98 2.70 -10.47
N LEU A 30 11.45 2.06 -11.54
CA LEU A 30 11.26 2.49 -12.91
C LEU A 30 10.46 1.43 -13.64
N ASN A 31 9.28 1.82 -14.15
CA ASN A 31 8.35 0.92 -14.79
C ASN A 31 8.44 1.07 -16.30
N THR A 32 8.42 -0.03 -17.05
CA THR A 32 8.28 0.04 -18.52
C THR A 32 6.81 0.24 -18.89
N CYS A 33 6.49 1.24 -19.70
CA CYS A 33 5.11 1.57 -20.11
C CYS A 33 4.72 1.07 -21.51
N GLN A 34 5.60 0.36 -22.19
CA GLN A 34 5.35 -0.29 -23.49
C GLN A 34 5.91 -1.71 -23.45
N GLU A 35 5.23 -2.64 -24.13
CA GLU A 35 5.75 -4.00 -24.36
C GLU A 35 7.00 -3.94 -25.25
N GLU A 36 8.00 -4.77 -24.97
CA GLU A 36 9.28 -4.81 -25.72
C GLU A 36 10.08 -3.48 -25.71
N SER A 37 10.06 -2.75 -24.60
CA SER A 37 10.89 -1.55 -24.41
C SER A 37 12.39 -1.88 -24.53
N GLY A 38 13.09 -1.20 -25.44
CA GLY A 38 14.55 -1.30 -25.62
C GLY A 38 15.39 -0.72 -24.47
N PHE A 39 14.72 -0.27 -23.41
CA PHE A 39 15.32 0.17 -22.17
C PHE A 39 14.59 -0.48 -20.98
N SER A 40 15.36 -1.07 -20.08
CA SER A 40 14.88 -1.74 -18.87
C SER A 40 15.83 -1.51 -17.71
N ALA A 41 15.31 -1.29 -16.50
CA ALA A 41 16.11 -1.12 -15.29
C ALA A 41 15.80 -2.21 -14.26
N SER A 42 16.83 -2.87 -13.73
CA SER A 42 16.71 -3.81 -12.62
C SER A 42 16.73 -3.07 -11.28
N LEU A 43 17.60 -2.05 -11.16
CA LEU A 43 17.74 -1.18 -9.99
C LEU A 43 17.58 0.30 -10.39
N PHE A 44 16.73 1.01 -9.68
CA PHE A 44 16.53 2.45 -9.85
C PHE A 44 16.29 3.11 -8.50
N ASP A 45 17.25 3.91 -8.02
CA ASP A 45 17.13 4.69 -6.79
C ASP A 45 17.66 6.11 -7.03
N VAL A 46 16.75 7.08 -7.05
CA VAL A 46 17.07 8.49 -7.22
C VAL A 46 16.65 9.22 -5.96
N ILE A 47 17.55 10.05 -5.41
CA ILE A 47 17.28 10.90 -4.26
C ILE A 47 17.74 12.31 -4.61
N TYR A 48 16.81 13.24 -4.64
CA TYR A 48 17.04 14.67 -4.81
C TYR A 48 16.85 15.39 -3.48
N THR A 49 17.86 16.13 -3.06
CA THR A 49 17.83 16.99 -1.87
C THR A 49 17.87 18.46 -2.31
N PRO A 50 16.82 19.25 -2.01
CA PRO A 50 16.75 20.66 -2.37
C PRO A 50 17.71 21.54 -1.58
N GLU A 51 18.22 21.11 -0.41
CA GLU A 51 19.14 21.91 0.41
C GLU A 51 20.52 22.08 -0.25
N ASN A 52 21.00 21.05 -0.95
CA ASN A 52 22.28 21.07 -1.65
C ASN A 52 22.13 21.01 -3.19
N ASN A 53 20.90 21.06 -3.71
CA ASN A 53 20.56 20.91 -5.13
C ASN A 53 21.24 19.72 -5.82
N SER A 54 21.46 18.63 -5.10
CA SER A 54 22.09 17.43 -5.65
C SER A 54 21.07 16.30 -5.80
N ALA A 55 21.16 15.60 -6.92
CA ALA A 55 20.43 14.38 -7.21
C ALA A 55 21.42 13.21 -7.24
N ARG A 56 21.32 12.32 -6.26
CA ARG A 56 22.08 11.07 -6.22
C ARG A 56 21.27 10.00 -6.94
N ILE A 57 21.84 9.42 -7.99
CA ILE A 57 21.19 8.44 -8.85
C ILE A 57 21.99 7.16 -8.77
N ASN A 58 21.35 6.06 -8.39
CA ASN A 58 21.89 4.71 -8.43
C ASN A 58 21.06 3.87 -9.40
N LEU A 59 21.68 3.51 -10.52
CA LEU A 59 21.02 2.89 -11.66
C LEU A 59 21.77 1.62 -12.08
N ASP A 60 21.04 0.52 -12.23
CA ASP A 60 21.45 -0.66 -12.98
C ASP A 60 20.41 -0.91 -14.06
N ALA A 61 20.76 -0.58 -15.30
CA ALA A 61 19.87 -0.66 -16.44
C ALA A 61 20.55 -1.30 -17.65
N LEU A 62 19.74 -1.90 -18.51
CA LEU A 62 20.14 -2.48 -19.78
C LEU A 62 19.46 -1.70 -20.90
N SER A 63 20.25 -1.20 -21.85
CA SER A 63 19.73 -0.61 -23.08
C SER A 63 20.17 -1.40 -24.30
N THR A 64 19.21 -1.69 -25.18
CA THR A 64 19.42 -2.28 -26.51
C THR A 64 19.28 -1.24 -27.63
N ILE A 65 19.10 0.03 -27.28
CA ILE A 65 18.84 1.13 -28.21
C ILE A 65 20.15 1.57 -28.88
N GLN A 66 20.12 1.70 -30.20
CA GLN A 66 21.23 2.21 -30.99
C GLN A 66 20.77 3.36 -31.89
N GLY A 67 21.41 4.53 -31.79
CA GLY A 67 21.19 5.65 -32.71
C GLY A 67 20.83 6.97 -32.04
N LYS A 68 20.30 7.91 -32.84
CA LYS A 68 19.86 9.23 -32.41
C LYS A 68 18.41 9.19 -31.95
N VAL A 69 18.16 9.58 -30.72
CA VAL A 69 16.85 9.53 -30.09
C VAL A 69 16.35 10.92 -29.74
N VAL A 70 15.03 11.06 -29.68
CA VAL A 70 14.32 12.22 -29.16
C VAL A 70 13.56 11.76 -27.92
N ILE A 71 13.63 12.53 -26.84
CA ILE A 71 13.06 12.19 -25.54
C ILE A 71 11.86 13.10 -25.27
N ASP A 72 10.67 12.52 -25.14
CA ASP A 72 9.48 13.22 -24.66
C ASP A 72 9.31 12.97 -23.16
N LEU A 73 9.49 14.04 -22.39
CA LEU A 73 9.38 14.05 -20.93
C LEU A 73 8.02 14.60 -20.55
N ALA A 74 7.18 13.79 -19.93
CA ALA A 74 5.87 14.18 -19.41
C ALA A 74 5.79 13.94 -17.90
N VAL A 75 5.58 14.99 -17.12
CA VAL A 75 5.33 14.90 -15.68
C VAL A 75 3.83 14.99 -15.43
N SER A 76 3.29 14.00 -14.74
CA SER A 76 1.90 13.97 -14.30
C SER A 76 1.81 13.95 -12.78
N VAL A 77 0.84 14.68 -12.23
CA VAL A 77 0.58 14.77 -10.79
C VAL A 77 -0.91 14.53 -10.57
N TYR A 78 -1.26 13.59 -9.70
CA TYR A 78 -2.63 13.15 -9.44
C TYR A 78 -3.43 12.76 -10.70
N GLY A 79 -2.72 12.27 -11.73
CA GLY A 79 -3.30 11.90 -13.02
C GLY A 79 -3.43 13.05 -14.03
N TYR A 80 -3.05 14.28 -13.69
CA TYR A 80 -3.04 15.42 -14.61
C TYR A 80 -1.63 15.69 -15.15
N PRO A 81 -1.43 15.82 -16.46
CA PRO A 81 -0.14 16.23 -17.01
C PRO A 81 0.11 17.71 -16.67
N VAL A 82 1.16 17.99 -15.92
CA VAL A 82 1.51 19.34 -15.47
C VAL A 82 2.60 19.95 -16.35
N PHE A 83 3.48 19.11 -16.90
CA PHE A 83 4.63 19.54 -17.68
C PHE A 83 4.90 18.51 -18.77
N SER A 84 5.14 18.97 -20.00
CA SER A 84 5.56 18.11 -21.11
C SER A 84 6.55 18.87 -21.98
N THR A 85 7.72 18.27 -22.23
CA THR A 85 8.77 18.85 -23.06
C THR A 85 9.43 17.78 -23.90
N VAL A 86 9.77 18.15 -25.12
CA VAL A 86 10.55 17.29 -26.01
C VAL A 86 12.00 17.78 -25.98
N ILE A 87 12.91 16.90 -25.59
CA ILE A 87 14.34 17.14 -25.48
C ILE A 87 15.05 16.31 -26.54
N ASP A 88 15.87 16.99 -27.35
CA ASP A 88 16.81 16.34 -28.27
C ASP A 88 18.18 16.28 -27.57
N PRO A 89 18.60 15.11 -27.03
CA PRO A 89 19.85 14.97 -26.30
C PRO A 89 21.08 15.37 -27.13
N CYS A 90 21.01 15.26 -28.47
CA CYS A 90 22.11 15.65 -29.36
C CYS A 90 22.28 17.17 -29.47
N LYS A 91 21.18 17.94 -29.32
CA LYS A 91 21.21 19.40 -29.27
C LYS A 91 21.52 19.91 -27.87
N ALA A 92 20.91 19.27 -26.86
CA ALA A 92 21.06 19.61 -25.45
C ALA A 92 22.47 19.31 -24.90
N GLN A 93 23.24 18.43 -25.53
CA GLN A 93 24.63 18.12 -25.16
C GLN A 93 25.56 19.35 -25.15
N LYS A 94 25.20 20.42 -25.87
CA LYS A 94 25.94 21.70 -25.85
C LYS A 94 25.72 22.52 -24.59
N GLU A 95 24.61 22.31 -23.88
CA GLU A 95 24.20 23.11 -22.71
C GLU A 95 24.24 22.29 -21.40
N VAL A 96 23.90 21.00 -21.47
CA VAL A 96 23.94 20.06 -20.35
C VAL A 96 24.77 18.85 -20.79
N LYS A 97 25.84 18.53 -20.06
CA LYS A 97 26.70 17.36 -20.31
C LYS A 97 25.94 16.05 -20.06
N LEU A 98 25.10 15.66 -20.99
CA LEU A 98 24.36 14.39 -21.02
C LEU A 98 25.23 13.35 -21.76
N GLU A 99 26.34 12.97 -21.13
CA GLU A 99 27.28 11.99 -21.68
C GLU A 99 26.60 10.62 -21.84
N GLY A 100 26.74 10.00 -23.02
CA GLY A 100 26.20 8.66 -23.32
C GLY A 100 24.74 8.61 -23.84
N LEU A 101 24.04 9.74 -23.93
CA LEU A 101 22.67 9.80 -24.46
C LEU A 101 22.58 10.15 -25.96
N CYS A 102 23.65 10.69 -26.56
CA CYS A 102 23.74 10.87 -28.01
C CYS A 102 25.16 10.61 -28.56
N PRO A 103 25.32 9.64 -29.49
CA PRO A 103 24.36 8.58 -29.82
C PRO A 103 24.20 7.60 -28.64
N MET A 104 22.99 7.05 -28.43
CA MET A 104 22.84 5.95 -27.49
C MET A 104 23.54 4.71 -28.07
N VAL A 105 24.30 4.04 -27.21
CA VAL A 105 25.01 2.79 -27.53
C VAL A 105 24.43 1.66 -26.68
N PRO A 106 24.17 0.48 -27.26
CA PRO A 106 23.71 -0.68 -26.50
C PRO A 106 24.72 -1.08 -25.42
N GLY A 107 24.24 -1.36 -24.22
CA GLY A 107 25.08 -1.81 -23.13
C GLY A 107 24.44 -1.69 -21.74
N PRO A 108 25.09 -2.29 -20.73
CA PRO A 108 24.71 -2.10 -19.34
C PRO A 108 25.15 -0.71 -18.85
N ILE A 109 24.23 0.02 -18.23
CA ILE A 109 24.46 1.30 -17.57
C ILE A 109 24.51 1.02 -16.08
N LYS A 110 25.70 1.13 -15.49
CA LYS A 110 25.94 0.92 -14.07
C LYS A 110 26.67 2.11 -13.50
N SER A 111 26.01 2.89 -12.67
CA SER A 111 26.71 3.94 -11.92
C SER A 111 25.85 4.52 -10.81
N PRO A 112 26.37 4.61 -9.57
CA PRO A 112 26.00 5.68 -8.70
C PRO A 112 26.71 6.97 -9.16
N PHE A 113 25.96 7.94 -9.67
CA PHE A 113 26.48 9.28 -9.97
C PHE A 113 25.64 10.36 -9.27
N ALA A 114 26.27 11.49 -8.98
CA ALA A 114 25.61 12.66 -8.42
C ALA A 114 25.56 13.77 -9.47
N LEU A 115 24.36 14.27 -9.75
CA LEU A 115 24.14 15.39 -10.66
C LEU A 115 23.69 16.61 -9.85
N THR A 116 24.29 17.77 -10.12
CA THR A 116 23.79 19.03 -9.57
C THR A 116 22.64 19.52 -10.43
N VAL A 117 21.47 19.71 -9.84
CA VAL A 117 20.27 20.17 -10.54
C VAL A 117 20.36 21.70 -10.69
N PRO A 118 20.20 22.26 -11.91
CA PRO A 118 20.18 23.70 -12.11
C PRO A 118 19.12 24.39 -11.23
N ALA A 119 19.49 25.53 -10.64
CA ALA A 119 18.61 26.26 -9.72
C ALA A 119 17.28 26.69 -10.36
N ASP A 120 17.26 26.89 -11.67
CA ASP A 120 16.05 27.29 -12.40
C ASP A 120 15.02 26.16 -12.46
N THR A 121 15.46 24.91 -12.64
CA THR A 121 14.59 23.72 -12.58
C THR A 121 14.12 23.47 -11.14
N ALA A 122 15.00 23.68 -10.14
CA ALA A 122 14.65 23.51 -8.73
C ALA A 122 13.53 24.47 -8.28
N LYS A 123 13.50 25.71 -8.80
CA LYS A 123 12.45 26.71 -8.50
C LYS A 123 11.08 26.36 -9.08
N GLN A 124 11.04 25.57 -10.16
CA GLN A 124 9.77 25.13 -10.76
C GLN A 124 9.07 24.06 -9.90
N ILE A 125 9.79 23.43 -8.97
CA ILE A 125 9.21 22.42 -8.08
C ILE A 125 8.46 23.14 -6.95
N PRO A 126 7.12 23.05 -6.89
CA PRO A 126 6.36 23.77 -5.88
C PRO A 126 6.65 23.19 -4.48
N GLY A 127 6.74 24.06 -3.47
CA GLY A 127 7.08 23.67 -2.09
C GLY A 127 6.15 22.59 -1.50
N ILE A 128 4.92 22.52 -2.00
CA ILE A 128 3.90 21.54 -1.64
C ILE A 128 4.32 20.07 -1.93
N ALA A 129 5.20 19.86 -2.92
CA ALA A 129 5.71 18.54 -3.28
C ALA A 129 6.50 17.88 -2.13
N TYR A 130 7.10 18.70 -1.25
CA TYR A 130 7.87 18.21 -0.10
C TYR A 130 7.02 17.99 1.16
N THR A 131 5.76 18.42 1.16
CA THR A 131 4.91 18.40 2.37
C THR A 131 3.70 17.48 2.25
N ILE A 132 3.09 17.31 1.06
CA ILE A 132 1.92 16.44 0.93
C ILE A 132 2.32 14.97 1.14
N PRO A 133 1.69 14.22 2.07
CA PRO A 133 1.96 12.80 2.24
C PRO A 133 1.47 11.97 1.06
N ASP A 134 2.17 10.88 0.77
CA ASP A 134 1.87 9.94 -0.32
C ASP A 134 1.62 10.65 -1.66
N LEU A 135 2.57 11.53 -2.03
CA LEU A 135 2.56 12.26 -3.29
C LEU A 135 2.36 11.29 -4.48
N ASP A 136 1.41 11.64 -5.35
CA ASP A 136 1.15 10.92 -6.60
C ASP A 136 1.70 11.73 -7.77
N ALA A 137 3.03 11.70 -7.92
CA ALA A 137 3.73 12.32 -9.04
C ALA A 137 4.45 11.24 -9.84
N LYS A 138 4.33 11.30 -11.16
CA LYS A 138 4.90 10.34 -12.10
C LYS A 138 5.61 11.08 -13.21
N VAL A 139 6.81 10.65 -13.51
CA VAL A 139 7.60 11.14 -14.64
C VAL A 139 7.62 10.05 -15.68
N ARG A 140 6.99 10.31 -16.83
CA ARG A 140 7.00 9.43 -17.99
C ARG A 140 8.00 9.96 -19.00
N VAL A 141 8.87 9.08 -19.47
CA VAL A 141 9.89 9.35 -20.46
C VAL A 141 9.63 8.41 -21.64
N LEU A 142 9.28 9.00 -22.78
CA LEU A 142 9.08 8.28 -24.03
C LEU A 142 10.29 8.57 -24.94
N VAL A 143 10.91 7.52 -25.46
CA VAL A 143 12.10 7.59 -26.31
C VAL A 143 11.71 7.19 -27.72
N ASN A 144 11.85 8.13 -28.65
CA ASN A 144 11.51 7.96 -30.05
C ASN A 144 12.76 8.03 -30.92
N LEU A 145 12.84 7.26 -32.01
CA LEU A 145 13.92 7.43 -33.00
C LEU A 145 13.73 8.70 -33.82
N THR A 146 14.84 9.40 -34.08
CA THR A 146 14.81 10.60 -34.94
C THR A 146 14.53 10.26 -36.41
N SER A 147 14.94 9.06 -36.86
CA SER A 147 14.84 8.63 -38.25
C SER A 147 13.43 8.12 -38.63
N THR A 148 12.78 7.37 -37.74
CA THR A 148 11.50 6.69 -38.01
C THR A 148 10.33 7.27 -37.22
N ALA A 149 10.57 8.15 -36.24
CA ALA A 149 9.58 8.68 -35.30
C ALA A 149 8.81 7.61 -34.49
N GLU A 150 9.32 6.38 -34.46
CA GLU A 150 8.73 5.25 -33.74
C GLU A 150 9.19 5.24 -32.27
N SER A 151 8.28 4.87 -31.35
CA SER A 151 8.57 4.76 -29.92
C SER A 151 9.20 3.41 -29.59
N ILE A 152 10.47 3.45 -29.17
CA ILE A 152 11.30 2.27 -28.90
C ILE A 152 11.49 1.98 -27.42
N ALA A 153 11.25 2.96 -26.55
CA ALA A 153 11.24 2.74 -25.13
C ALA A 153 10.30 3.71 -24.43
N CYS A 154 9.64 3.21 -23.39
CA CYS A 154 8.76 3.99 -22.54
C CYS A 154 9.07 3.60 -21.10
N VAL A 155 9.49 4.57 -20.28
CA VAL A 155 9.71 4.36 -18.85
C VAL A 155 8.96 5.37 -17.99
N GLU A 156 8.46 4.92 -16.85
CA GLU A 156 7.71 5.71 -15.88
C GLU A 156 8.32 5.56 -14.49
N ALA A 157 8.74 6.67 -13.89
CA ALA A 157 9.24 6.75 -12.53
C ALA A 157 8.19 7.36 -11.60
N SER A 158 7.91 6.72 -10.47
CA SER A 158 7.04 7.26 -9.43
C SER A 158 7.84 8.06 -8.41
N ILE A 159 7.49 9.32 -8.18
CA ILE A 159 8.15 10.21 -7.23
C ILE A 159 7.44 10.14 -5.88
N SER A 160 8.22 10.21 -4.80
CA SER A 160 7.75 10.24 -3.41
C SER A 160 8.62 11.18 -2.58
N ASN A 161 8.07 11.80 -1.54
CA ASN A 161 8.82 12.62 -0.58
C ASN A 161 9.08 11.90 0.76
N GLY A 162 8.78 10.59 0.82
CA GLY A 162 8.95 9.78 2.03
C GLY A 162 7.93 10.05 3.14
N LYS A 163 6.98 10.99 2.96
CA LYS A 163 5.88 11.23 3.90
C LYS A 163 4.70 10.32 3.57
N THR A 164 4.02 9.82 4.58
CA THR A 164 2.86 8.92 4.41
C THR A 164 1.78 9.17 5.46
N VAL A 165 0.53 8.90 5.10
CA VAL A 165 -0.61 8.86 6.03
C VAL A 165 -0.77 7.50 6.73
N ASP A 166 0.04 6.50 6.38
CA ASP A 166 0.14 5.25 7.12
C ASP A 166 0.95 5.47 8.41
N LEU A 167 0.25 5.75 9.51
CA LEU A 167 0.84 6.21 10.75
C LEU A 167 0.62 5.18 11.86
N PRO A 168 1.68 4.72 12.56
CA PRO A 168 1.52 3.78 13.66
C PRO A 168 0.64 4.35 14.79
N GLY A 169 0.63 5.67 14.98
CA GLY A 169 -0.25 6.34 15.94
C GLY A 169 -1.74 6.18 15.62
N VAL A 170 -2.13 6.23 14.34
CA VAL A 170 -3.53 6.04 13.92
C VAL A 170 -3.94 4.57 14.13
N LYS A 171 -3.06 3.62 13.80
CA LYS A 171 -3.27 2.19 14.09
C LYS A 171 -3.50 1.97 15.59
N ALA A 172 -2.63 2.51 16.44
CA ALA A 172 -2.74 2.38 17.90
C ALA A 172 -4.02 3.03 18.45
N ALA A 173 -4.37 4.24 17.99
CA ALA A 173 -5.57 4.94 18.43
C ALA A 173 -6.86 4.19 18.05
N THR A 174 -6.95 3.67 16.83
CA THR A 174 -8.13 2.91 16.36
C THR A 174 -8.29 1.58 17.10
N VAL A 175 -7.19 0.87 17.36
CA VAL A 175 -7.18 -0.32 18.22
C VAL A 175 -7.64 0.02 19.64
N ALA A 176 -7.13 1.11 20.22
CA ALA A 176 -7.48 1.53 21.57
C ALA A 176 -8.97 1.89 21.68
N ILE A 177 -9.53 2.62 20.72
CA ILE A 177 -10.97 2.97 20.70
C ILE A 177 -11.82 1.70 20.62
N ALA A 178 -11.47 0.76 19.73
CA ALA A 178 -12.19 -0.51 19.61
C ALA A 178 -12.11 -1.34 20.91
N GLY A 179 -10.93 -1.41 21.51
CA GLY A 179 -10.71 -2.10 22.79
C GLY A 179 -11.50 -1.48 23.94
N LEU A 180 -11.48 -0.15 24.07
CA LEU A 180 -12.24 0.57 25.10
C LEU A 180 -13.75 0.40 24.92
N ALA A 181 -14.26 0.43 23.69
CA ALA A 181 -15.68 0.20 23.40
C ALA A 181 -16.12 -1.21 23.82
N GLN A 182 -15.28 -2.23 23.56
CA GLN A 182 -15.53 -3.60 24.01
C GLN A 182 -15.51 -3.73 25.54
N ILE A 183 -14.50 -3.15 26.21
CA ILE A 183 -14.40 -3.19 27.68
C ILE A 183 -15.61 -2.49 28.32
N ALA A 184 -16.01 -1.31 27.81
CA ALA A 184 -17.16 -0.58 28.31
C ALA A 184 -18.46 -1.41 28.20
N SER A 185 -18.66 -2.09 27.07
CA SER A 185 -19.81 -2.98 26.89
C SER A 185 -19.83 -4.12 27.92
N VAL A 186 -18.68 -4.75 28.18
CA VAL A 186 -18.57 -5.85 29.15
C VAL A 186 -18.84 -5.37 30.57
N VAL A 187 -18.26 -4.23 30.97
CA VAL A 187 -18.45 -3.65 32.30
C VAL A 187 -19.91 -3.30 32.55
N LEU A 188 -20.59 -2.65 31.59
CA LEU A 188 -22.01 -2.32 31.73
C LEU A 188 -22.89 -3.58 31.85
N GLY A 189 -22.57 -4.62 31.08
CA GLY A 189 -23.25 -5.92 31.18
C GLY A 189 -23.04 -6.57 32.55
N ALA A 190 -21.81 -6.55 33.07
CA ALA A 190 -21.49 -7.08 34.39
C ALA A 190 -22.18 -6.30 35.53
N LEU A 191 -22.40 -5.00 35.38
CA LEU A 191 -23.15 -4.18 36.34
C LEU A 191 -24.67 -4.37 36.26
N GLY A 192 -25.17 -5.21 35.34
CA GLY A 192 -26.60 -5.52 35.17
C GLY A 192 -27.37 -4.59 34.24
N HIS A 193 -26.69 -3.67 33.54
CA HIS A 193 -27.33 -2.74 32.60
C HIS A 193 -27.38 -3.36 31.19
N SER A 194 -28.19 -4.40 31.01
CA SER A 194 -28.26 -5.19 29.77
C SER A 194 -28.61 -4.36 28.52
N ASN A 195 -29.59 -3.45 28.61
CA ASN A 195 -29.99 -2.59 27.49
C ASN A 195 -28.87 -1.62 27.08
N ALA A 196 -28.21 -0.98 28.05
CA ALA A 196 -27.09 -0.09 27.78
C ALA A 196 -25.89 -0.84 27.20
N ALA A 197 -25.59 -2.03 27.73
CA ALA A 197 -24.54 -2.90 27.21
C ALA A 197 -24.82 -3.32 25.76
N ALA A 198 -26.07 -3.67 25.42
CA ALA A 198 -26.46 -4.03 24.06
C ALA A 198 -26.29 -2.86 23.06
N HIS A 199 -26.68 -1.64 23.45
CA HIS A 199 -26.46 -0.45 22.62
C HIS A 199 -24.96 -0.18 22.37
N VAL A 200 -24.14 -0.23 23.42
CA VAL A 200 -22.68 -0.03 23.28
C VAL A 200 -22.05 -1.13 22.43
N ALA A 201 -22.46 -2.40 22.62
CA ALA A 201 -22.00 -3.52 21.81
C ALA A 201 -22.33 -3.33 20.32
N SER A 202 -23.56 -2.90 19.99
CA SER A 202 -23.98 -2.67 18.60
C SER A 202 -23.15 -1.57 17.95
N ASN A 203 -22.94 -0.45 18.65
CA ASN A 203 -22.13 0.66 18.12
C ASN A 203 -20.66 0.26 17.94
N SER A 204 -20.12 -0.54 18.86
CA SER A 204 -18.77 -1.10 18.75
C SER A 204 -18.64 -2.02 17.53
N LEU A 205 -19.65 -2.85 17.27
CA LEU A 205 -19.71 -3.70 16.07
C LEU A 205 -19.75 -2.86 14.79
N SER A 206 -20.59 -1.83 14.73
CA SER A 206 -20.66 -0.91 13.57
C SER A 206 -19.33 -0.20 13.33
N LEU A 207 -18.64 0.23 14.39
CA LEU A 207 -17.32 0.87 14.28
C LEU A 207 -16.26 -0.11 13.74
N PHE A 208 -16.25 -1.34 14.25
CA PHE A 208 -15.32 -2.37 13.76
C PHE A 208 -15.61 -2.75 12.30
N GLY A 209 -16.88 -2.88 11.93
CA GLY A 209 -17.31 -3.11 10.55
C GLY A 209 -16.91 -1.97 9.60
N TYR A 210 -16.95 -0.72 10.06
CA TYR A 210 -16.42 0.42 9.31
C TYR A 210 -14.91 0.29 9.07
N PHE A 211 -14.12 -0.07 10.10
CA PHE A 211 -12.68 -0.29 9.94
C PHE A 211 -12.40 -1.43 8.95
N GLN A 212 -13.14 -2.53 9.03
CA GLN A 212 -13.04 -3.62 8.06
C GLN A 212 -13.40 -3.16 6.64
N ALA A 213 -14.48 -2.40 6.46
CA ALA A 213 -14.87 -1.90 5.14
C ALA A 213 -13.77 -1.04 4.49
N VAL A 214 -13.16 -0.13 5.26
CA VAL A 214 -12.02 0.68 4.78
C VAL A 214 -10.82 -0.21 4.45
N ALA A 215 -10.51 -1.20 5.30
CA ALA A 215 -9.43 -2.15 5.03
C ALA A 215 -9.68 -2.98 3.76
N ILE A 216 -10.91 -3.44 3.54
CA ILE A 216 -11.33 -4.23 2.37
C ILE A 216 -11.15 -3.42 1.07
N VAL A 217 -11.46 -2.13 1.05
CA VAL A 217 -11.18 -1.26 -0.11
C VAL A 217 -9.69 -1.30 -0.47
N GLY A 218 -8.80 -1.25 0.54
CA GLY A 218 -7.35 -1.37 0.34
C GLY A 218 -6.88 -2.75 -0.15
N LEU A 219 -7.65 -3.80 0.10
CA LEU A 219 -7.39 -5.17 -0.36
C LEU A 219 -7.81 -5.40 -1.82
N THR A 220 -8.65 -4.53 -2.38
CA THR A 220 -9.07 -4.63 -3.78
C THR A 220 -7.90 -4.45 -4.74
N GLY A 221 -7.94 -5.18 -5.86
CA GLY A 221 -6.97 -5.06 -6.95
C GLY A 221 -7.15 -3.79 -7.80
N VAL A 222 -8.11 -2.92 -7.45
CA VAL A 222 -8.34 -1.65 -8.15
C VAL A 222 -7.14 -0.73 -7.89
N ARG A 223 -6.72 0.00 -8.93
CA ARG A 223 -5.64 0.98 -8.80
C ARG A 223 -6.15 2.22 -8.08
N LEU A 224 -5.72 2.40 -6.84
CA LEU A 224 -6.14 3.49 -5.97
C LEU A 224 -5.10 4.62 -6.00
N PRO A 225 -5.47 5.87 -5.68
CA PRO A 225 -4.50 6.91 -5.40
C PRO A 225 -3.61 6.50 -4.21
N PRO A 226 -2.29 6.78 -4.23
CA PRO A 226 -1.35 6.37 -3.18
C PRO A 226 -1.76 6.77 -1.76
N ILE A 227 -2.36 7.96 -1.60
CA ILE A 227 -2.85 8.44 -0.31
C ILE A 227 -4.01 7.60 0.24
N VAL A 228 -4.90 7.13 -0.64
CA VAL A 228 -6.02 6.24 -0.25
C VAL A 228 -5.46 4.88 0.13
N GLU A 229 -4.52 4.35 -0.65
CA GLU A 229 -3.84 3.09 -0.31
C GLU A 229 -3.18 3.16 1.06
N ALA A 230 -2.39 4.21 1.32
CA ALA A 230 -1.75 4.42 2.61
C ALA A 230 -2.75 4.62 3.75
N TRP A 231 -3.86 5.31 3.52
CA TRP A 231 -4.90 5.49 4.53
C TRP A 231 -5.53 4.16 4.95
N THR A 232 -5.85 3.30 3.97
CA THR A 232 -6.44 1.98 4.24
C THR A 232 -5.49 1.06 5.02
N MET A 233 -4.17 1.27 4.94
CA MET A 233 -3.18 0.52 5.71
C MET A 233 -3.36 0.70 7.23
N ASN A 234 -3.90 1.84 7.68
CA ASN A 234 -4.15 2.10 9.10
C ASN A 234 -5.20 1.17 9.72
N PHE A 235 -6.05 0.55 8.90
CA PHE A 235 -7.15 -0.30 9.36
C PHE A 235 -6.93 -1.78 9.08
N GLN A 236 -5.82 -2.17 8.44
CA GLN A 236 -5.55 -3.58 8.08
C GLN A 236 -5.46 -4.52 9.29
N TRP A 237 -5.22 -3.98 10.48
CA TRP A 237 -5.28 -4.73 11.74
C TRP A 237 -6.67 -5.31 12.01
N SER A 238 -7.76 -4.68 11.57
CA SER A 238 -9.13 -5.19 11.75
C SER A 238 -9.44 -6.37 10.83
N MET A 239 -8.60 -6.59 9.80
CA MET A 239 -8.56 -7.78 8.95
C MET A 239 -7.47 -8.77 9.41
N GLY A 240 -6.89 -8.59 10.59
CA GLY A 240 -5.86 -9.48 11.14
C GLY A 240 -4.52 -9.48 10.40
N ILE A 241 -4.28 -8.48 9.55
CA ILE A 241 -3.00 -8.33 8.85
C ILE A 241 -2.07 -7.54 9.77
N ILE A 242 -1.42 -8.25 10.68
CA ILE A 242 -0.49 -7.69 11.66
C ILE A 242 0.82 -8.46 11.60
N ARG A 243 1.94 -7.75 11.44
CA ARG A 243 3.27 -8.36 11.45
C ARG A 243 3.72 -8.62 12.88
N GLY A 244 3.67 -9.88 13.30
CA GLY A 244 4.39 -10.36 14.48
C GLY A 244 5.88 -10.57 14.18
N VAL A 245 6.74 -10.36 15.18
CA VAL A 245 8.21 -10.44 15.04
C VAL A 245 8.65 -11.85 14.61
N HIS A 246 8.14 -12.89 15.27
CA HIS A 246 8.49 -14.29 15.01
C HIS A 246 7.44 -15.06 14.21
N THR A 247 6.25 -14.48 14.02
CA THR A 247 5.15 -15.14 13.31
C THR A 247 5.54 -15.48 11.88
N GLN A 248 6.28 -14.60 11.20
CA GLN A 248 6.66 -14.80 9.80
C GLN A 248 7.70 -15.91 9.63
N ASP A 249 8.64 -16.04 10.57
CA ASP A 249 9.65 -17.10 10.55
C ASP A 249 9.00 -18.46 10.80
N PHE A 250 8.10 -18.54 11.79
CA PHE A 250 7.33 -19.75 12.09
C PHE A 250 6.46 -20.19 10.91
N LEU A 251 5.77 -19.25 10.25
CA LEU A 251 4.94 -19.57 9.08
C LEU A 251 5.77 -20.04 7.90
N THR A 252 6.92 -19.41 7.67
CA THR A 252 7.85 -19.83 6.60
C THR A 252 8.42 -21.22 6.87
N TRP A 253 8.77 -21.52 8.13
CA TRP A 253 9.18 -22.86 8.55
C TRP A 253 8.05 -23.87 8.33
N TYR A 254 6.83 -23.58 8.79
CA TYR A 254 5.67 -24.45 8.63
C TYR A 254 5.40 -24.78 7.16
N GLN A 255 5.40 -23.77 6.29
CA GLN A 255 5.23 -23.94 4.85
C GLN A 255 6.28 -24.88 4.25
N ARG A 256 7.56 -24.69 4.61
CA ARG A 256 8.66 -25.55 4.12
C ARG A 256 8.53 -26.97 4.64
N SER A 257 8.17 -27.15 5.91
CA SER A 257 7.97 -28.47 6.53
C SER A 257 6.81 -29.23 5.89
N THR A 258 5.78 -28.55 5.38
CA THR A 258 4.67 -29.16 4.64
C THR A 258 4.92 -29.29 3.13
N GLY A 259 6.13 -29.00 2.65
CA GLY A 259 6.50 -29.11 1.23
C GLY A 259 6.07 -27.93 0.34
N GLY A 260 5.62 -26.82 0.92
CA GLY A 260 5.29 -25.58 0.21
C GLY A 260 6.50 -24.71 -0.08
N THR A 261 6.40 -23.86 -1.12
CA THR A 261 7.44 -22.91 -1.52
C THR A 261 7.10 -21.47 -1.10
N PRO A 262 7.82 -20.87 -0.14
CA PRO A 262 7.52 -19.51 0.31
C PRO A 262 7.92 -18.46 -0.73
N ALA A 263 7.17 -17.35 -0.77
CA ALA A 263 7.56 -16.17 -1.53
C ALA A 263 8.84 -15.53 -0.96
N LYS A 264 9.61 -14.86 -1.83
CA LYS A 264 10.90 -14.24 -1.50
C LYS A 264 10.96 -12.74 -1.84
N ILE A 265 9.80 -12.09 -1.99
CA ILE A 265 9.74 -10.71 -2.50
C ILE A 265 10.48 -9.76 -1.56
N LEU A 266 10.29 -9.91 -0.25
CA LEU A 266 10.93 -9.02 0.74
C LEU A 266 12.42 -9.32 0.87
N SER A 267 12.82 -10.58 0.77
CA SER A 267 14.24 -10.98 0.83
C SER A 267 15.05 -10.56 -0.39
N SER A 268 14.40 -10.28 -1.52
CA SER A 268 15.08 -9.90 -2.77
C SER A 268 15.10 -8.39 -3.03
N LEU A 269 14.66 -7.57 -2.09
CA LEU A 269 14.58 -6.10 -2.23
C LEU A 269 15.93 -5.40 -2.47
N SER A 270 17.06 -6.03 -2.13
CA SER A 270 18.39 -5.47 -2.40
C SER A 270 18.80 -5.57 -3.87
N ASN A 271 18.24 -6.54 -4.60
CA ASN A 271 18.68 -6.90 -5.94
C ASN A 271 17.55 -6.77 -6.98
N LEU A 272 16.30 -6.63 -6.53
CA LEU A 272 15.12 -6.54 -7.39
C LEU A 272 14.25 -5.35 -6.98
N SER A 273 13.82 -4.59 -7.98
CA SER A 273 12.80 -3.55 -7.81
C SER A 273 11.40 -4.17 -7.69
N VAL A 274 10.60 -3.62 -6.78
CA VAL A 274 9.19 -3.99 -6.59
C VAL A 274 8.33 -2.80 -6.96
N GLN A 275 7.51 -2.99 -7.99
CA GLN A 275 6.53 -2.04 -8.46
C GLN A 275 5.26 -2.20 -7.64
N VAL A 276 4.96 -1.22 -6.80
CA VAL A 276 3.66 -1.13 -6.14
C VAL A 276 2.69 -0.48 -7.12
N ALA A 277 1.66 -1.22 -7.53
CA ALA A 277 0.66 -0.72 -8.46
C ALA A 277 -0.10 0.46 -7.83
N LYS A 278 0.20 1.68 -8.31
CA LYS A 278 -0.55 2.90 -8.08
C LYS A 278 -1.54 3.13 -9.23
N ARG A 279 -2.48 4.07 -9.10
CA ARG A 279 -3.33 4.55 -10.20
C ARG A 279 -2.52 4.69 -11.50
N SER A 280 -2.80 3.88 -12.53
CA SER A 280 -2.19 4.04 -13.86
C SER A 280 -3.17 4.77 -14.77
N LEU A 281 -2.62 5.59 -15.66
CA LEU A 281 -3.35 6.43 -16.60
C LEU A 281 -3.68 5.64 -17.88
N GLU A 282 -4.17 4.40 -17.76
CA GLU A 282 -4.59 3.63 -18.95
C GLU A 282 -5.92 4.15 -19.52
N THR A 283 -6.73 4.86 -18.73
CA THR A 283 -8.06 5.32 -19.16
C THR A 283 -8.07 6.68 -19.87
N ALA A 284 -6.97 7.45 -19.86
CA ALA A 284 -6.96 8.79 -20.48
C ALA A 284 -6.51 8.82 -21.95
N SER A 285 -5.81 7.77 -22.43
CA SER A 285 -5.36 7.70 -23.83
C SER A 285 -6.46 7.33 -24.81
N ASP A 286 -7.52 6.63 -24.37
CA ASP A 286 -8.61 6.18 -25.25
C ASP A 286 -9.69 7.25 -25.50
N VAL A 287 -9.72 8.34 -24.73
CA VAL A 287 -10.76 9.38 -24.87
C VAL A 287 -10.30 10.58 -25.72
N VAL A 288 -9.00 10.74 -25.98
CA VAL A 288 -8.46 11.92 -26.68
C VAL A 288 -8.31 11.72 -28.20
N ARG A 289 -8.58 10.52 -28.74
CA ARG A 289 -8.41 10.22 -30.17
C ARG A 289 -9.74 9.91 -30.87
N SER A 290 -10.63 10.89 -30.94
CA SER A 290 -11.72 10.86 -31.93
C SER A 290 -12.07 12.27 -32.41
N PRO A 291 -11.64 12.68 -33.62
CA PRO A 291 -12.25 13.81 -34.28
C PRO A 291 -13.64 13.38 -34.79
N MET A 292 -14.67 14.15 -34.44
CA MET A 292 -16.03 14.04 -34.97
C MET A 292 -16.01 13.96 -36.51
N VAL A 293 -16.47 12.84 -37.06
CA VAL A 293 -16.85 12.72 -38.48
C VAL A 293 -18.30 12.20 -38.56
N PRO A 294 -19.19 12.81 -39.37
CA PRO A 294 -20.60 12.42 -39.46
C PRO A 294 -20.80 11.07 -40.15
N ARG A 295 -21.72 10.27 -39.61
CA ARG A 295 -22.11 8.93 -40.09
C ARG A 295 -22.69 8.95 -41.51
N THR A 296 -22.10 8.19 -42.43
CA THR A 296 -22.78 7.57 -43.57
C THR A 296 -22.58 6.05 -43.52
N PRO A 297 -23.58 5.23 -43.92
CA PRO A 297 -23.49 3.78 -43.83
C PRO A 297 -22.83 3.22 -45.10
N VAL A 298 -21.61 2.69 -44.97
CA VAL A 298 -20.92 1.90 -46.01
C VAL A 298 -20.75 0.46 -45.48
N PRO A 299 -20.92 -0.60 -46.30
CA PRO A 299 -20.77 -1.99 -45.86
C PRO A 299 -19.29 -2.30 -45.61
N ALA A 300 -18.99 -2.87 -44.45
CA ALA A 300 -17.63 -3.16 -44.00
C ALA A 300 -16.96 -4.30 -44.81
N PRO A 301 -15.67 -4.16 -45.19
CA PRO A 301 -14.75 -5.28 -45.25
C PRO A 301 -14.02 -5.43 -43.91
N ALA A 302 -13.60 -6.67 -43.68
CA ALA A 302 -13.09 -7.22 -42.44
C ALA A 302 -11.78 -6.59 -41.90
N ALA A 303 -11.53 -6.88 -40.62
CA ALA A 303 -10.28 -6.76 -39.88
C ALA A 303 -9.89 -5.38 -39.34
N VAL A 304 -10.57 -4.98 -38.25
CA VAL A 304 -9.87 -4.33 -37.13
C VAL A 304 -10.08 -5.23 -35.94
N THR A 305 -9.04 -5.97 -35.59
CA THR A 305 -8.95 -6.81 -34.40
C THR A 305 -9.04 -5.88 -33.19
N SER A 306 -10.27 -5.68 -32.71
CA SER A 306 -10.52 -5.10 -31.40
C SER A 306 -9.70 -5.88 -30.39
N ILE A 307 -8.80 -5.18 -29.69
CA ILE A 307 -8.05 -5.68 -28.54
C ILE A 307 -9.05 -6.40 -27.66
N SER A 308 -8.97 -7.72 -27.69
CA SER A 308 -9.71 -8.55 -26.78
C SER A 308 -9.14 -8.27 -25.42
N SER A 309 -9.84 -7.43 -24.66
CA SER A 309 -9.91 -7.56 -23.21
C SER A 309 -10.58 -8.89 -22.94
N THR A 310 -9.86 -9.98 -23.22
CA THR A 310 -10.18 -11.30 -22.72
C THR A 310 -10.28 -11.12 -21.20
N ALA A 311 -11.50 -11.25 -20.69
CA ALA A 311 -11.77 -11.52 -19.29
C ALA A 311 -11.21 -12.92 -18.94
N GLY A 312 -9.89 -13.08 -19.12
CA GLY A 312 -9.15 -14.24 -18.68
C GLY A 312 -9.02 -14.15 -17.17
N LEU A 313 -9.26 -15.27 -16.49
CA LEU A 313 -8.94 -15.40 -15.08
C LEU A 313 -7.43 -15.27 -14.91
N PHE A 314 -6.94 -14.08 -14.56
CA PHE A 314 -5.53 -13.88 -14.24
C PHE A 314 -5.17 -14.73 -13.03
N ARG A 315 -4.07 -15.49 -13.13
CA ARG A 315 -3.50 -16.23 -12.01
C ARG A 315 -3.18 -15.23 -10.88
N ARG A 316 -3.74 -15.44 -9.69
CA ARG A 316 -3.48 -14.62 -8.48
C ARG A 316 -2.09 -14.90 -7.86
N GLY A 317 -1.06 -15.02 -8.70
CA GLY A 317 0.33 -15.21 -8.30
C GLY A 317 1.12 -13.91 -8.36
N ASN A 318 2.34 -13.91 -7.81
CA ASN A 318 3.24 -12.76 -7.93
C ASN A 318 3.63 -12.61 -9.42
N ILE A 319 3.34 -11.45 -10.01
CA ILE A 319 3.63 -11.22 -11.45
C ILE A 319 5.04 -10.63 -11.57
N MET A 320 5.90 -11.30 -12.33
CA MET A 320 7.18 -10.75 -12.78
C MET A 320 6.98 -10.15 -14.17
N THR A 321 7.40 -8.90 -14.34
CA THR A 321 7.51 -8.25 -15.65
C THR A 321 8.64 -8.89 -16.46
N GLY A 322 8.61 -8.76 -17.78
CA GLY A 322 9.69 -9.24 -18.67
C GLY A 322 11.07 -8.63 -18.35
N SER A 323 11.11 -7.53 -17.62
CA SER A 323 12.31 -6.87 -17.09
C SER A 323 12.86 -7.48 -15.78
N GLY A 324 12.20 -8.49 -15.21
CA GLY A 324 12.59 -9.14 -13.97
C GLY A 324 12.11 -8.45 -12.68
N SER A 325 11.31 -7.37 -12.79
CA SER A 325 10.75 -6.65 -11.64
C SER A 325 9.36 -7.18 -11.25
N TYR A 326 9.02 -7.16 -9.95
CA TYR A 326 7.72 -7.66 -9.47
C TYR A 326 6.65 -6.56 -9.47
N VAL A 327 5.44 -6.86 -9.93
CA VAL A 327 4.28 -5.97 -9.78
C VAL A 327 3.36 -6.50 -8.69
N VAL A 328 3.15 -5.70 -7.64
CA VAL A 328 2.24 -6.04 -6.53
C VAL A 328 0.99 -5.17 -6.56
N TYR A 329 -0.17 -5.81 -6.46
CA TYR A 329 -1.49 -5.16 -6.46
C TYR A 329 -2.43 -5.85 -5.47
N GLY A 330 -3.48 -5.15 -5.03
CA GLY A 330 -4.49 -5.66 -4.09
C GLY A 330 -3.90 -6.28 -2.83
N LEU A 331 -4.25 -7.53 -2.55
CA LEU A 331 -3.79 -8.30 -1.38
C LEU A 331 -2.25 -8.36 -1.29
N GLN A 332 -1.57 -8.55 -2.42
CA GLN A 332 -0.10 -8.65 -2.48
C GLN A 332 0.56 -7.31 -2.12
N ARG A 333 -0.03 -6.19 -2.55
CA ARG A 333 0.41 -4.84 -2.17
C ARG A 333 0.31 -4.65 -0.66
N VAL A 334 -0.81 -5.02 -0.06
CA VAL A 334 -1.01 -4.89 1.39
C VAL A 334 -0.03 -5.78 2.17
N ALA A 335 0.18 -7.02 1.72
CA ALA A 335 1.19 -7.90 2.32
C ALA A 335 2.60 -7.28 2.26
N PHE A 336 3.00 -6.81 1.07
CA PHE A 336 4.28 -6.16 0.85
C PHE A 336 4.47 -4.92 1.75
N LYS A 337 3.47 -4.04 1.81
CA LYS A 337 3.49 -2.84 2.67
C LYS A 337 3.52 -3.19 4.16
N SER A 338 2.86 -4.27 4.58
CA SER A 338 2.91 -4.80 5.94
C SER A 338 4.17 -5.61 6.25
N LYS A 339 5.09 -5.77 5.29
CA LYS A 339 6.31 -6.59 5.41
C LYS A 339 6.01 -8.05 5.77
N ILE A 340 4.95 -8.58 5.16
CA ILE A 340 4.50 -9.98 5.24
C ILE A 340 4.68 -10.57 3.83
N GLU A 341 5.29 -11.76 3.74
CA GLU A 341 5.40 -12.44 2.45
C GLU A 341 4.01 -12.84 1.95
N THR A 342 3.78 -12.80 0.63
CA THR A 342 2.44 -13.02 0.07
C THR A 342 1.89 -14.41 0.40
N THR A 343 2.76 -15.42 0.53
CA THR A 343 2.38 -16.78 0.95
C THR A 343 1.98 -16.87 2.43
N ASN A 344 2.49 -16.00 3.30
CA ASN A 344 2.22 -16.05 4.75
C ASN A 344 0.97 -15.26 5.16
N LEU A 345 0.38 -14.50 4.24
CA LEU A 345 -0.70 -13.57 4.55
C LEU A 345 -1.94 -14.27 5.12
N PHE A 346 -2.45 -15.30 4.43
CA PHE A 346 -3.61 -16.09 4.87
C PHE A 346 -3.38 -16.72 6.25
N MET A 347 -2.22 -17.37 6.43
CA MET A 347 -1.90 -18.02 7.72
C MET A 347 -1.74 -17.02 8.86
N THR A 348 -1.21 -15.82 8.58
CA THR A 348 -1.16 -14.72 9.57
C THR A 348 -2.57 -14.32 10.00
N GLY A 349 -3.49 -14.15 9.05
CA GLY A 349 -4.90 -13.87 9.33
C GLY A 349 -5.57 -15.00 10.12
N LEU A 350 -5.33 -16.26 9.77
CA LEU A 350 -5.90 -17.41 10.47
C LEU A 350 -5.41 -17.49 11.93
N ILE A 351 -4.12 -17.27 12.18
CA ILE A 351 -3.57 -17.21 13.54
C ILE A 351 -4.25 -16.09 14.33
N PHE A 352 -4.42 -14.91 13.72
CA PHE A 352 -5.10 -13.80 14.36
C PHE A 352 -6.56 -14.14 14.71
N PHE A 353 -7.31 -14.75 13.79
CA PHE A 353 -8.67 -15.24 14.02
C PHE A 353 -8.73 -16.20 15.22
N CYS A 354 -7.88 -17.23 15.22
CA CYS A 354 -7.81 -18.20 16.31
C CYS A 354 -7.43 -17.54 17.64
N SER A 355 -6.52 -16.56 17.62
CA SER A 355 -6.10 -15.85 18.82
C SER A 355 -7.22 -15.00 19.43
N LEU A 356 -8.05 -14.35 18.61
CA LEU A 356 -9.20 -13.58 19.08
C LEU A 356 -10.32 -14.49 19.63
N MET A 357 -10.57 -15.63 18.98
CA MET A 357 -11.51 -16.64 19.49
C MET A 357 -11.05 -17.20 20.85
N ALA A 358 -9.76 -17.53 20.98
CA ALA A 358 -9.17 -17.98 22.23
C ALA A 358 -9.23 -16.90 23.32
N ALA A 359 -8.92 -15.65 22.98
CA ALA A 359 -9.00 -14.52 23.91
C ALA A 359 -10.44 -14.28 24.40
N ALA A 360 -11.44 -14.35 23.51
CA ALA A 360 -12.84 -14.23 23.89
C ALA A 360 -13.28 -15.36 24.83
N ALA A 361 -12.88 -16.61 24.55
CA ALA A 361 -13.14 -17.73 25.44
C ALA A 361 -12.47 -17.53 26.81
N PHE A 362 -11.21 -17.09 26.82
CA PHE A 362 -10.45 -16.84 28.03
C PHE A 362 -11.10 -15.76 28.92
N ILE A 363 -11.56 -14.66 28.33
CA ILE A 363 -12.26 -13.58 29.07
C ILE A 363 -13.52 -14.10 29.76
N VAL A 364 -14.33 -14.92 29.09
CA VAL A 364 -15.53 -15.52 29.69
C VAL A 364 -15.17 -16.50 30.81
N MET A 365 -14.13 -17.32 30.63
CA MET A 365 -13.63 -18.24 31.66
C MET A 365 -13.10 -17.51 32.90
N VAL A 366 -12.33 -16.43 32.72
CA VAL A 366 -11.84 -15.59 33.83
C VAL A 366 -13.00 -14.92 34.55
N SER A 367 -13.97 -14.38 33.81
CA SER A 367 -15.17 -13.76 34.38
C SER A 367 -15.97 -14.74 35.25
N LYS A 368 -16.09 -16.00 34.79
CA LYS A 368 -16.67 -17.09 35.59
C LYS A 368 -15.87 -17.35 36.87
N GLY A 369 -14.55 -17.49 36.77
CA GLY A 369 -13.67 -17.72 37.92
C GLY A 369 -13.79 -16.61 38.99
N ILE A 370 -13.83 -15.35 38.56
CA ILE A 370 -14.05 -14.19 39.45
C ILE A 370 -15.42 -14.29 40.14
N CYS A 371 -16.48 -14.59 39.39
CA CYS A 371 -17.83 -14.72 39.96
C CYS A 371 -17.92 -15.86 41.01
N GLU A 372 -17.26 -16.99 40.78
CA GLU A 372 -17.22 -18.10 41.75
C GLU A 372 -16.43 -17.75 43.01
N LEU A 373 -15.32 -17.02 42.89
CA LEU A 373 -14.55 -16.52 44.03
C LEU A 373 -15.34 -15.50 44.87
N CYS A 374 -16.03 -14.57 44.20
CA CYS A 374 -16.90 -13.59 44.88
C CYS A 374 -18.09 -14.25 45.58
N ALA A 375 -18.64 -15.33 45.00
CA ALA A 375 -19.71 -16.11 45.63
C ALA A 375 -19.22 -16.86 46.87
N LYS A 376 -18.02 -17.45 46.84
CA LYS A 376 -17.39 -18.10 48.01
C LYS A 376 -17.17 -17.11 49.17
N LYS A 377 -16.85 -15.85 48.87
CA LYS A 377 -16.70 -14.78 49.87
C LYS A 377 -18.02 -14.10 50.29
N LYS A 378 -19.18 -14.58 49.80
CA LYS A 378 -20.52 -13.97 50.01
C LYS A 378 -20.63 -12.49 49.61
N TRP A 379 -19.74 -11.99 48.75
CA TRP A 379 -19.71 -10.57 48.38
C TRP A 379 -20.75 -10.17 47.33
N CYS A 380 -21.20 -11.10 46.48
CA CYS A 380 -22.15 -10.78 45.41
C CYS A 380 -23.20 -11.88 45.22
N GLY A 381 -24.44 -11.64 45.67
CA GLY A 381 -25.60 -12.51 45.39
C GLY A 381 -26.24 -12.30 44.01
N LYS A 382 -25.92 -11.20 43.32
CA LYS A 382 -26.55 -10.80 42.04
C LYS A 382 -26.10 -11.58 40.80
N PHE A 383 -25.06 -12.39 40.86
CA PHE A 383 -24.49 -13.12 39.70
C PHE A 383 -24.95 -14.59 39.57
N SER A 384 -26.03 -14.98 40.25
CA SER A 384 -26.55 -16.36 40.23
C SER A 384 -26.90 -16.84 38.80
N SER A 385 -27.56 -16.00 38.00
CA SER A 385 -27.97 -16.36 36.63
C SER A 385 -26.78 -16.57 35.69
N PHE A 386 -25.73 -15.75 35.80
CA PHE A 386 -24.51 -15.90 34.99
C PHE A 386 -23.77 -17.21 35.28
N ARG A 387 -23.82 -17.71 36.53
CA ARG A 387 -23.17 -18.97 36.93
C ARG A 387 -23.84 -20.22 36.37
N HIS A 388 -25.16 -20.18 36.17
CA HIS A 388 -25.91 -21.33 35.65
C HIS A 388 -25.77 -21.42 34.12
N ASP A 389 -25.88 -20.29 33.41
CA ASP A 389 -25.96 -20.25 31.94
C ASP A 389 -24.67 -19.84 31.22
N TRP A 390 -23.51 -19.91 31.90
CA TRP A 390 -22.24 -19.44 31.36
C TRP A 390 -21.83 -20.11 30.04
N LEU A 391 -22.19 -21.38 29.82
CA LEU A 391 -21.92 -22.11 28.58
C LEU A 391 -22.68 -21.51 27.39
N THR A 392 -23.93 -21.09 27.60
CA THR A 392 -24.75 -20.44 26.58
C THR A 392 -24.17 -19.07 26.24
N ILE A 393 -23.71 -18.32 27.26
CA ILE A 393 -23.04 -17.03 27.07
C ILE A 393 -21.71 -17.20 26.32
N LEU A 394 -20.92 -18.23 26.66
CA LEU A 394 -19.68 -18.55 25.96
C LEU A 394 -19.94 -18.88 24.48
N LYS A 395 -20.88 -19.80 24.19
CA LYS A 395 -21.27 -20.16 22.82
C LYS A 395 -21.74 -18.93 22.02
N GLY A 396 -22.60 -18.10 22.63
CA GLY A 396 -23.09 -16.86 22.01
C GLY A 396 -21.98 -15.84 21.75
N SER A 397 -21.03 -15.68 22.68
CA SER A 397 -19.87 -14.79 22.51
C SER A 397 -18.96 -15.25 21.38
N LEU A 398 -18.65 -16.54 21.33
CA LEU A 398 -17.83 -17.12 20.26
C LEU A 398 -18.50 -17.00 18.89
N ALA A 399 -19.80 -17.28 18.80
CA ALA A 399 -20.55 -17.12 17.56
C ALA A 399 -20.53 -15.66 17.07
N LYS A 400 -20.68 -14.68 17.98
CA LYS A 400 -20.58 -13.26 17.62
C LYS A 400 -19.20 -12.90 17.11
N VAL A 401 -18.13 -13.25 17.84
CA VAL A 401 -16.74 -12.98 17.39
C VAL A 401 -16.45 -13.64 16.05
N ALA A 402 -16.91 -14.88 15.84
CA ALA A 402 -16.79 -15.57 14.56
C ALA A 402 -17.49 -14.80 13.42
N LEU A 403 -18.70 -14.27 13.65
CA LEU A 403 -19.41 -13.44 12.67
C LEU A 403 -18.69 -12.12 12.37
N VAL A 404 -18.13 -11.46 13.38
CA VAL A 404 -17.34 -10.23 13.19
C VAL A 404 -16.08 -10.49 12.36
N LEU A 405 -15.43 -11.62 12.58
CA LEU A 405 -14.19 -11.98 11.88
C LEU A 405 -14.44 -12.80 10.60
N PHE A 406 -15.70 -13.07 10.24
CA PHE A 406 -16.05 -13.80 9.04
C PHE A 406 -15.57 -13.10 7.73
N PRO A 407 -15.71 -11.76 7.57
CA PRO A 407 -15.18 -11.07 6.39
C PRO A 407 -13.67 -11.23 6.23
N GLN A 408 -12.93 -11.33 7.34
CA GLN A 408 -11.49 -11.55 7.31
C GLN A 408 -11.15 -12.89 6.65
N ILE A 409 -11.73 -13.99 7.12
CA ILE A 409 -11.43 -15.35 6.64
C ILE A 409 -11.94 -15.60 5.22
N THR A 410 -13.00 -14.91 4.80
CA THR A 410 -13.57 -15.09 3.46
C THR A 410 -12.82 -14.32 2.38
N ILE A 411 -12.15 -13.22 2.73
CA ILE A 411 -11.46 -12.35 1.77
C ILE A 411 -9.97 -12.71 1.64
N LEU A 412 -9.32 -13.09 2.75
CA LEU A 412 -7.94 -13.59 2.76
C LEU A 412 -7.87 -15.01 2.19
#